data_AF-A0A937EX76-F1
#
_entry.id   AF-A0A937EX76-F1
#
_cell.length_a   1.000
_cell.length_b   1.000
_cell.length_c   1.000
_cell.angle_alpha   90.00
_cell.angle_beta   90.00
_cell.angle_gamma   90.00
#
_symmetry.space_group_name_H-M   'P 1'
#
loop_
_entity.id
_entity.type
_entity.pdbx_description
1 polymer ?
#
loop_
_entity_poly.entity_id
_entity_poly.type
_entity_poly.pdbx_seq_one_letter_code
_entity_poly.pdbx_strand_id
1 'polypeptide(L)'
;MERYRPILRMHDLQYYPSQNQRLKAQAKQDEAIGQYTTYSKLWAPTNHQALFMTKVPRSVTRLSEEVYFVLMQQRVNWLIQQWMEEVNDSLEQTQEFLVNHWQRLGMSSDYPLVDFELDFEQDYGLMQWREAWSDVFITGNEQFSLLLAHQQIHFPVDTLSKNHPAYADLLDRHQDIYLEEWLTLLVG
;
A
#
# COMPACT_ATOMS: atom_id res chain seq x y z
N MET A 1 -19.27 -50.43 5.75
CA MET A 1 -18.00 -49.90 5.18
C MET A 1 -18.09 -48.38 5.23
N GLU A 2 -17.66 -47.79 6.34
CA GLU A 2 -17.64 -46.34 6.52
C GLU A 2 -16.30 -45.80 6.01
N ARG A 3 -16.36 -44.85 5.07
CA ARG A 3 -15.18 -44.19 4.50
C ARG A 3 -14.82 -43.00 5.40
N TYR A 4 -13.75 -43.14 6.16
CA TYR A 4 -13.12 -42.03 6.87
C TYR A 4 -12.64 -40.97 5.87
N ARG A 5 -13.11 -39.73 6.00
CA ARG A 5 -12.50 -38.56 5.36
C ARG A 5 -11.28 -38.14 6.19
N PRO A 6 -10.15 -37.75 5.58
CA PRO A 6 -9.01 -37.25 6.34
C PRO A 6 -9.38 -35.90 6.95
N ILE A 7 -9.23 -35.79 8.28
CA ILE A 7 -9.25 -34.52 8.99
C ILE A 7 -7.93 -33.83 8.65
N LEU A 8 -8.00 -32.74 7.87
CA LEU A 8 -6.91 -31.77 7.73
C LEU A 8 -6.53 -31.28 9.12
N ARG A 9 -5.30 -31.53 9.54
CA ARG A 9 -4.79 -31.10 10.85
C ARG A 9 -4.39 -29.63 10.74
N MET A 10 -4.69 -28.83 11.76
CA MET A 10 -4.31 -27.40 11.86
C MET A 10 -2.78 -27.14 11.88
N HIS A 11 -1.95 -28.14 11.59
CA HIS A 11 -0.49 -28.00 11.48
C HIS A 11 -0.01 -27.99 10.02
N ASP A 12 -0.88 -28.21 9.04
CA ASP A 12 -0.51 -28.16 7.62
C ASP A 12 -0.57 -26.73 7.02
N LEU A 13 -0.84 -25.71 7.85
CA LEU A 13 -0.85 -24.28 7.47
C LEU A 13 0.45 -23.54 7.85
N GLN A 14 1.51 -24.26 8.21
CA GLN A 14 2.79 -23.63 8.55
C GLN A 14 3.55 -23.24 7.28
N TYR A 15 3.67 -21.92 7.07
CA TYR A 15 4.65 -21.25 6.23
C TYR A 15 4.60 -21.55 4.72
N TYR A 16 3.56 -21.02 4.06
CA TYR A 16 3.78 -20.41 2.76
C TYR A 16 4.22 -18.97 3.00
N PRO A 17 5.50 -18.58 2.81
CA PRO A 17 5.83 -17.18 2.68
C PRO A 17 4.95 -16.66 1.54
N SER A 18 4.07 -15.72 1.88
CA SER A 18 3.07 -15.18 0.95
C SER A 18 3.78 -14.78 -0.33
N GLN A 19 3.12 -14.94 -1.47
CA GLN A 19 3.63 -14.53 -2.77
C GLN A 19 4.30 -13.13 -2.68
N ASN A 20 3.70 -12.22 -1.89
CA ASN A 20 4.26 -10.93 -1.47
C ASN A 20 5.71 -10.96 -0.92
N GLN A 21 6.12 -11.93 -0.08
CA GLN A 21 7.50 -12.03 0.41
C GLN A 21 8.48 -12.46 -0.70
N ARG A 22 8.07 -13.34 -1.61
CA ARG A 22 8.89 -13.74 -2.77
C ARG A 22 9.02 -12.60 -3.78
N LEU A 23 7.95 -11.82 -3.96
CA LEU A 23 7.91 -10.65 -4.84
C LEU A 23 8.71 -9.47 -4.26
N LYS A 24 8.61 -9.22 -2.94
CA LYS A 24 9.53 -8.36 -2.19
C LYS A 24 11.00 -8.79 -2.33
N ALA A 25 11.28 -10.06 -2.65
CA ALA A 25 12.63 -10.57 -2.90
C ALA A 25 13.05 -10.50 -4.39
N GLN A 26 12.14 -10.70 -5.34
CA GLN A 26 12.40 -10.50 -6.77
C GLN A 26 12.62 -9.04 -7.12
N ALA A 27 11.86 -8.13 -6.50
CA ALA A 27 12.08 -6.70 -6.64
C ALA A 27 13.39 -6.20 -6.00
N LYS A 28 14.14 -7.06 -5.28
CA LYS A 28 15.51 -6.78 -4.83
C LYS A 28 16.58 -7.08 -5.88
N GLN A 29 16.25 -7.74 -7.00
CA GLN A 29 17.24 -8.13 -8.01
C GLN A 29 17.69 -6.97 -8.93
N ASP A 30 16.94 -5.86 -8.99
CA ASP A 30 17.23 -4.70 -9.86
C ASP A 30 17.45 -3.39 -9.07
N GLU A 31 18.17 -3.43 -7.95
CA GLU A 31 18.25 -2.41 -6.86
C GLU A 31 17.17 -2.68 -5.79
N ALA A 32 17.56 -2.63 -4.51
CA ALA A 32 16.60 -2.80 -3.42
C ALA A 32 15.57 -1.68 -3.50
N ILE A 33 14.28 -2.03 -3.49
CA ILE A 33 13.19 -1.09 -3.20
C ILE A 33 13.53 -0.36 -1.88
N GLY A 34 14.07 0.87 -2.00
CA GLY A 34 14.54 1.70 -0.89
C GLY A 34 13.42 2.49 -0.22
N GLN A 35 13.74 3.54 0.53
CA GLN A 35 12.71 4.40 1.14
C GLN A 35 11.91 5.15 0.05
N TYR A 36 10.58 5.04 0.07
CA TYR A 36 9.68 5.59 -0.95
C TYR A 36 9.94 7.06 -1.32
N THR A 37 10.30 7.88 -0.33
CA THR A 37 10.59 9.31 -0.48
C THR A 37 11.79 9.59 -1.39
N THR A 38 12.70 8.64 -1.55
CA THR A 38 13.97 8.79 -2.30
C THR A 38 13.84 8.51 -3.80
N TYR A 39 12.70 8.00 -4.24
CA TYR A 39 12.48 7.59 -5.63
C TYR A 39 12.48 8.80 -6.58
N SER A 40 13.07 8.59 -7.76
CA SER A 40 13.42 9.69 -8.67
C SER A 40 12.53 9.78 -9.91
N LYS A 41 11.68 8.77 -10.16
CA LYS A 41 10.69 8.76 -11.23
C LYS A 41 9.29 8.83 -10.65
N LEU A 42 8.32 9.12 -11.52
CA LEU A 42 6.90 9.13 -11.20
C LEU A 42 6.14 8.27 -12.20
N TRP A 43 5.01 7.75 -11.77
CA TRP A 43 3.96 7.31 -12.66
C TRP A 43 2.63 7.92 -12.22
N ALA A 44 1.80 8.31 -13.18
CA ALA A 44 0.47 8.85 -12.96
C ALA A 44 -0.45 8.42 -14.12
N PRO A 45 -1.75 8.17 -13.85
CA PRO A 45 -2.72 7.90 -14.90
C PRO A 45 -3.00 9.15 -15.75
N THR A 46 -3.46 8.96 -16.98
CA THR A 46 -3.78 10.04 -17.94
C THR A 46 -4.86 10.99 -17.41
N ASN A 47 -5.84 10.48 -16.66
CA ASN A 47 -6.93 11.28 -16.06
C ASN A 47 -6.56 11.86 -14.67
N HIS A 48 -5.31 11.68 -14.24
CA HIS A 48 -4.69 12.30 -13.07
C HIS A 48 -5.49 12.24 -11.75
N GLN A 49 -6.05 11.09 -11.40
CA GLN A 49 -6.52 10.89 -10.02
C GLN A 49 -5.33 10.64 -9.11
N ALA A 50 -5.18 11.50 -8.11
CA ALA A 50 -4.05 11.45 -7.21
C ALA A 50 -4.04 10.18 -6.35
N LEU A 51 -5.20 9.53 -6.19
CA LEU A 51 -5.34 8.18 -5.62
C LEU A 51 -4.34 7.17 -6.23
N PHE A 52 -4.08 7.21 -7.54
CA PHE A 52 -3.27 6.21 -8.24
C PHE A 52 -1.84 6.65 -8.56
N MET A 53 -1.45 7.89 -8.22
CA MET A 53 -0.08 8.35 -8.52
C MET A 53 0.95 7.61 -7.66
N THR A 54 2.14 7.34 -8.19
CA THR A 54 3.23 6.80 -7.35
C THR A 54 4.61 7.26 -7.78
N LYS A 55 5.51 7.44 -6.81
CA LYS A 55 6.94 7.49 -7.06
C LYS A 55 7.47 6.11 -7.43
N VAL A 56 8.47 6.10 -8.29
CA VAL A 56 9.03 4.88 -8.88
C VAL A 56 10.57 4.89 -8.80
N PRO A 57 11.23 3.79 -8.41
CA PRO A 57 12.69 3.70 -8.38
C PRO A 57 13.32 3.98 -9.75
N ARG A 58 14.58 4.45 -9.74
CA ARG A 58 15.28 4.78 -11.00
C ARG A 58 15.45 3.57 -11.91
N SER A 59 15.69 2.40 -11.32
CA SER A 59 15.90 1.13 -12.03
C SER A 59 14.67 0.67 -12.80
N VAL A 60 13.46 0.99 -12.34
CA VAL A 60 12.21 0.60 -13.00
C VAL A 60 11.95 1.51 -14.21
N THR A 61 12.01 0.94 -15.40
CA THR A 61 11.73 1.64 -16.67
C THR A 61 10.26 1.51 -17.07
N ARG A 62 9.74 0.27 -17.02
CA ARG A 62 8.32 -0.05 -17.17
C ARG A 62 7.79 -0.62 -15.87
N LEU A 63 6.74 -0.02 -15.36
CA LEU A 63 6.12 -0.40 -14.10
C LEU A 63 5.12 -1.52 -14.35
N SER A 64 5.36 -2.71 -13.80
CA SER A 64 4.37 -3.79 -13.78
C SER A 64 3.30 -3.53 -12.74
N GLU A 65 2.15 -4.19 -12.89
CA GLU A 65 1.05 -4.10 -11.92
C GLU A 65 1.52 -4.53 -10.53
N GLU A 66 2.18 -5.67 -10.43
CA GLU A 66 2.69 -6.19 -9.17
C GLU A 66 3.61 -5.19 -8.44
N VAL A 67 4.55 -4.56 -9.15
CA VAL A 67 5.42 -3.54 -8.57
C VAL A 67 4.63 -2.28 -8.21
N TYR A 68 3.62 -1.92 -9.02
CA TYR A 68 2.73 -0.80 -8.71
C TYR A 68 2.00 -1.01 -7.37
N PHE A 69 1.44 -2.19 -7.11
CA PHE A 69 0.80 -2.51 -5.83
C PHE A 69 1.78 -2.34 -4.66
N VAL A 70 3.01 -2.83 -4.78
CA VAL A 70 4.04 -2.64 -3.75
C VAL A 70 4.35 -1.16 -3.51
N LEU A 71 4.48 -0.36 -4.57
CA LEU A 71 4.76 1.07 -4.45
C LEU A 71 3.58 1.85 -3.85
N MET A 72 2.35 1.44 -4.15
CA MET A 72 1.16 2.02 -3.54
C MET A 72 1.04 1.69 -2.05
N GLN A 73 1.37 0.47 -1.63
CA GLN A 73 1.44 0.13 -0.21
C GLN A 73 2.48 0.99 0.51
N GLN A 74 3.65 1.19 -0.10
CA GLN A 74 4.67 2.07 0.48
C GLN A 74 4.23 3.53 0.56
N ARG A 75 3.48 4.00 -0.44
CA ARG A 75 2.87 5.32 -0.41
C ARG A 75 1.90 5.45 0.76
N VAL A 76 0.98 4.50 0.93
CA VAL A 76 0.00 4.55 2.03
C VAL A 76 0.69 4.47 3.39
N ASN A 77 1.70 3.62 3.54
CA ASN A 77 2.50 3.55 4.77
C ASN A 77 3.14 4.92 5.09
N TRP A 78 3.73 5.56 4.07
CA TRP A 78 4.28 6.90 4.22
C TRP A 78 3.21 7.94 4.57
N LEU A 79 2.03 7.90 3.94
CA LEU A 79 0.91 8.81 4.27
C LEU A 79 0.41 8.62 5.71
N ILE A 80 0.34 7.38 6.21
CA ILE A 80 0.00 7.10 7.61
C ILE A 80 1.07 7.67 8.54
N GLN A 81 2.35 7.48 8.22
CA GLN A 81 3.43 8.06 9.00
C GLN A 81 3.36 9.60 9.03
N GLN A 82 3.17 10.25 7.89
CA GLN A 82 3.05 11.72 7.84
C GLN A 82 1.83 12.23 8.61
N TRP A 83 0.68 11.56 8.52
CA TRP A 83 -0.50 11.93 9.31
C TRP A 83 -0.21 11.94 10.81
N MET A 84 0.42 10.87 11.32
CA MET A 84 0.78 10.77 12.73
C MET A 84 1.75 11.88 13.16
N GLU A 85 2.71 12.23 12.30
CA GLU A 85 3.69 13.29 12.55
C GLU A 85 3.09 14.71 12.49
N GLU A 86 2.20 14.98 11.53
CA GLU A 86 1.62 16.29 11.26
C GLU A 86 0.50 16.67 12.23
N VAL A 87 -0.41 15.72 12.50
CA VAL A 87 -1.57 15.96 13.39
C VAL A 87 -1.17 15.78 14.87
N ASN A 88 -0.01 15.17 15.12
CA ASN A 88 0.46 14.79 16.46
C ASN A 88 -0.59 13.91 17.18
N ASP A 89 -1.20 13.00 16.42
CA ASP A 89 -2.22 12.05 16.88
C ASP A 89 -1.61 10.92 17.70
N SER A 90 -2.38 10.42 18.67
CA SER A 90 -2.06 9.15 19.32
C SER A 90 -2.25 7.99 18.34
N LEU A 91 -1.62 6.86 18.66
CA LEU A 91 -1.78 5.64 17.90
C LEU A 91 -3.22 5.11 17.94
N GLU A 92 -3.92 5.26 19.08
CA GLU A 92 -5.34 4.91 19.15
C GLU A 92 -6.20 5.83 18.27
N GLN A 93 -5.92 7.14 18.26
CA GLN A 93 -6.65 8.08 17.41
C GLN A 93 -6.45 7.78 15.92
N THR A 94 -5.21 7.47 15.54
CA THR A 94 -4.90 7.05 14.17
C THR A 94 -5.60 5.74 13.81
N GLN A 95 -5.62 4.76 14.72
CA GLN A 95 -6.35 3.51 14.55
C GLN A 95 -7.86 3.76 14.36
N GLU A 96 -8.49 4.57 15.21
CA GLU A 96 -9.91 4.93 15.08
C GLU A 96 -10.20 5.61 13.74
N PHE A 97 -9.34 6.54 13.32
CA PHE A 97 -9.45 7.21 12.03
C PHE A 97 -9.39 6.24 10.84
N LEU A 98 -8.43 5.31 10.83
CA LEU A 98 -8.30 4.30 9.77
C LEU A 98 -9.47 3.32 9.76
N VAL A 99 -9.90 2.84 10.94
CA VAL A 99 -11.05 1.95 11.09
C VAL A 99 -12.33 2.62 10.59
N ASN A 100 -12.55 3.89 10.92
CA ASN A 100 -13.72 4.63 10.46
C ASN A 100 -13.78 4.70 8.93
N HIS A 101 -12.65 4.94 8.26
CA HIS A 101 -12.58 4.93 6.79
C HIS A 101 -12.76 3.53 6.20
N TRP A 102 -12.16 2.51 6.81
CA TRP A 102 -12.32 1.11 6.40
C TRP A 102 -13.78 0.66 6.45
N GLN A 103 -14.49 1.00 7.52
CA GLN A 103 -15.91 0.68 7.68
C GLN A 103 -16.80 1.44 6.68
N ARG A 104 -16.45 2.69 6.32
CA ARG A 104 -17.18 3.45 5.29
C ARG A 104 -17.09 2.81 3.91
N LEU A 105 -16.03 2.05 3.63
CA LEU A 105 -15.90 1.26 2.40
C LEU A 105 -16.81 0.01 2.39
N GLY A 106 -17.54 -0.26 3.48
CA GLY A 106 -18.41 -1.43 3.59
C GLY A 106 -17.64 -2.75 3.76
N MET A 107 -16.36 -2.66 4.13
CA MET A 107 -15.46 -3.81 4.26
C MET A 107 -15.68 -4.56 5.58
N SER A 108 -15.20 -5.81 5.64
CA SER A 108 -15.36 -6.68 6.82
C SER A 108 -14.63 -6.13 8.06
N SER A 109 -14.98 -6.68 9.22
CA SER A 109 -14.34 -6.37 10.50
C SER A 109 -12.88 -6.86 10.63
N ASP A 110 -12.31 -7.45 9.59
CA ASP A 110 -10.92 -7.91 9.60
C ASP A 110 -10.00 -6.75 9.20
N TYR A 111 -9.42 -6.10 10.22
CA TYR A 111 -8.44 -5.03 10.05
C TYR A 111 -7.30 -5.17 11.09
N PRO A 112 -6.12 -4.58 10.84
CA PRO A 112 -5.00 -4.65 11.76
C PRO A 112 -5.37 -3.95 13.07
N LEU A 113 -5.13 -4.61 14.19
CA LEU A 113 -5.27 -4.01 15.51
C LEU A 113 -3.91 -3.56 16.03
N VAL A 114 -3.94 -2.57 16.92
CA VAL A 114 -2.80 -2.22 17.75
C VAL A 114 -2.54 -3.37 18.71
N ASP A 115 -1.41 -4.03 18.57
CA ASP A 115 -0.95 -5.10 19.46
C ASP A 115 0.58 -4.93 19.67
N PHE A 116 0.94 -4.14 20.67
CA PHE A 116 2.35 -3.92 21.05
C PHE A 116 2.59 -4.53 22.42
N GLU A 117 3.05 -5.78 22.45
CA GLU A 117 3.65 -6.33 23.66
C GLU A 117 5.16 -5.95 23.68
N LEU A 118 5.58 -5.23 24.74
CA LEU A 118 6.94 -4.84 25.11
C LEU A 118 7.54 -3.58 24.45
N ASP A 119 7.91 -2.62 25.31
CA ASP A 119 8.47 -1.28 25.02
C ASP A 119 9.74 -1.24 24.15
N PHE A 120 10.37 -2.39 23.86
CA PHE A 120 11.64 -2.46 23.12
C PHE A 120 11.47 -2.65 21.60
N GLU A 121 10.26 -2.94 21.12
CA GLU A 121 9.98 -3.14 19.69
C GLU A 121 8.98 -2.13 19.12
N GLN A 122 8.67 -1.05 19.85
CA GLN A 122 7.60 -0.10 19.47
C GLN A 122 7.77 0.47 18.06
N ASP A 123 8.98 0.90 17.66
CA ASP A 123 9.21 1.45 16.33
C ASP A 123 9.00 0.41 15.21
N TYR A 124 9.46 -0.81 15.44
CA TYR A 124 9.34 -1.90 14.49
C TYR A 124 7.90 -2.41 14.41
N GLY A 125 7.23 -2.56 15.55
CA GLY A 125 5.81 -2.89 15.63
C GLY A 125 4.97 -1.83 14.94
N LEU A 126 5.23 -0.55 15.18
CA LEU A 126 4.50 0.54 14.54
C LEU A 126 4.69 0.51 13.01
N MET A 127 5.91 0.26 12.55
CA MET A 127 6.18 0.07 11.12
C MET A 127 5.36 -1.11 10.55
N GLN A 128 5.35 -2.26 11.21
CA GLN A 128 4.57 -3.43 10.77
C GLN A 128 3.08 -3.15 10.77
N TRP A 129 2.56 -2.45 11.79
CA TRP A 129 1.16 -2.06 11.88
C TRP A 129 0.76 -1.15 10.72
N ARG A 130 1.59 -0.15 10.36
CA ARG A 130 1.34 0.69 9.17
C ARG A 130 1.43 -0.09 7.86
N GLU A 131 2.38 -1.02 7.74
CA GLU A 131 2.48 -1.91 6.58
C GLU A 131 1.24 -2.79 6.43
N ALA A 132 0.71 -3.33 7.53
CA ALA A 132 -0.50 -4.13 7.53
C ALA A 132 -1.72 -3.32 7.08
N TRP A 133 -1.88 -2.08 7.59
CA TRP A 133 -2.94 -1.18 7.13
C TRP A 133 -2.82 -0.86 5.64
N SER A 134 -1.60 -0.63 5.16
CA SER A 134 -1.34 -0.35 3.75
C SER A 134 -1.70 -1.53 2.85
N ASP A 135 -1.40 -2.76 3.29
CA ASP A 135 -1.80 -3.98 2.57
C ASP A 135 -3.32 -4.14 2.54
N VAL A 136 -4.01 -3.83 3.64
CA VAL A 136 -5.47 -3.87 3.71
C VAL A 136 -6.11 -2.87 2.75
N PHE A 137 -5.65 -1.62 2.69
CA PHE A 137 -6.23 -0.61 1.78
C PHE A 137 -5.93 -0.84 0.29
N ILE A 138 -4.83 -1.52 -0.05
CA ILE A 138 -4.39 -1.71 -1.44
C ILE A 138 -4.74 -3.12 -1.95
N THR A 139 -4.37 -4.17 -1.21
CA THR A 139 -4.55 -5.57 -1.62
C THR A 139 -5.83 -6.17 -1.05
N GLY A 140 -6.13 -5.88 0.22
CA GLY A 140 -7.34 -6.37 0.90
C GLY A 140 -8.62 -5.66 0.48
N ASN A 141 -8.51 -4.60 -0.31
CA ASN A 141 -9.61 -3.74 -0.72
C ASN A 141 -10.05 -4.02 -2.16
N GLU A 142 -11.18 -4.72 -2.31
CA GLU A 142 -11.77 -4.98 -3.63
C GLU A 142 -12.14 -3.68 -4.35
N GLN A 143 -12.57 -2.64 -3.62
CA GLN A 143 -12.95 -1.36 -4.21
C GLN A 143 -11.75 -0.66 -4.86
N PHE A 144 -10.56 -0.69 -4.26
CA PHE A 144 -9.36 -0.13 -4.88
C PHE A 144 -9.03 -0.83 -6.20
N SER A 145 -9.12 -2.16 -6.22
CA SER A 145 -8.89 -2.95 -7.43
C SER A 145 -9.93 -2.64 -8.52
N LEU A 146 -11.21 -2.50 -8.16
CA LEU A 146 -12.28 -2.12 -9.08
C LEU A 146 -12.07 -0.72 -9.66
N LEU A 147 -11.73 0.25 -8.81
CA LEU A 147 -11.44 1.63 -9.24
C LEU A 147 -10.23 1.67 -10.19
N LEU A 148 -9.17 0.89 -9.92
CA LEU A 148 -8.02 0.78 -10.80
C LEU A 148 -8.42 0.21 -12.18
N ALA A 149 -9.23 -0.85 -12.20
CA ALA A 149 -9.75 -1.43 -13.43
C ALA A 149 -10.65 -0.45 -14.21
N HIS A 150 -11.47 0.34 -13.51
CA HIS A 150 -12.31 1.38 -14.10
C HIS A 150 -11.51 2.50 -14.77
N GLN A 151 -10.29 2.79 -14.31
CA GLN A 151 -9.39 3.73 -14.98
C GLN A 151 -8.81 3.21 -16.30
N GLN A 152 -9.12 1.97 -16.69
CA GLN A 152 -8.64 1.34 -17.93
C GLN A 152 -7.10 1.36 -18.04
N ILE A 153 -6.43 1.19 -16.90
CA ILE A 153 -4.96 1.19 -16.84
C ILE A 153 -4.46 -0.18 -17.30
N HIS A 154 -3.62 -0.18 -18.33
CA HIS A 154 -3.03 -1.39 -18.88
C HIS A 154 -1.55 -1.45 -18.53
N PHE A 155 -1.20 -2.32 -17.57
CA PHE A 155 0.19 -2.61 -17.24
C PHE A 155 0.86 -3.49 -18.32
N PRO A 156 2.18 -3.38 -18.53
CA PRO A 156 3.09 -2.46 -17.86
C PRO A 156 3.06 -1.05 -18.45
N VAL A 157 3.16 -0.06 -17.56
CA VAL A 157 3.06 1.38 -17.87
C VAL A 157 4.41 2.07 -17.86
N ASP A 158 4.55 3.14 -18.65
CA ASP A 158 5.79 3.89 -18.78
C ASP A 158 5.95 4.91 -17.65
N THR A 159 7.17 5.05 -17.15
CA THR A 159 7.50 5.96 -16.05
C THR A 159 7.99 7.31 -16.56
N LEU A 160 7.69 8.36 -15.82
CA LEU A 160 8.11 9.74 -16.09
C LEU A 160 9.40 10.04 -15.32
N SER A 161 10.41 10.48 -16.06
CA SER A 161 11.65 11.01 -15.48
C SER A 161 11.51 12.50 -15.14
N LYS A 162 12.42 13.03 -14.31
CA LYS A 162 12.48 14.44 -13.93
C LYS A 162 12.56 15.42 -15.10
N ASN A 163 12.99 14.97 -16.27
CA ASN A 163 13.10 15.80 -17.47
C ASN A 163 11.78 15.92 -18.24
N HIS A 164 10.73 15.18 -17.84
CA HIS A 164 9.43 15.26 -18.49
C HIS A 164 8.72 16.58 -18.13
N PRO A 165 8.09 17.29 -19.09
CA PRO A 165 7.50 18.61 -18.83
C PRO A 165 6.46 18.63 -17.69
N ALA A 166 5.64 17.58 -17.59
CA ALA A 166 4.61 17.47 -16.56
C ALA A 166 5.12 16.93 -15.21
N TYR A 167 6.42 16.62 -15.07
CA TYR A 167 6.93 15.94 -13.89
C TYR A 167 6.75 16.76 -12.61
N ALA A 168 7.06 18.06 -12.65
CA ALA A 168 6.95 18.95 -11.48
C ALA A 168 5.50 19.06 -11.00
N ASP A 169 4.57 19.40 -11.89
CA ASP A 169 3.15 19.52 -11.55
C ASP A 169 2.55 18.23 -10.98
N LEU A 170 2.96 17.06 -11.51
CA LEU A 170 2.52 15.76 -11.01
C LEU A 170 3.18 15.39 -9.67
N LEU A 171 4.42 15.83 -9.45
CA LEU A 171 5.11 15.65 -8.17
C LEU A 171 4.41 16.48 -7.09
N ASP A 172 4.12 17.75 -7.37
CA ASP A 172 3.45 18.65 -6.42
C ASP A 172 2.09 18.07 -6.03
N ARG A 173 1.28 17.65 -7.01
CA ARG A 173 0.01 16.95 -6.76
C ARG A 173 0.17 15.64 -6.00
N HIS A 174 1.27 14.91 -6.20
CA HIS A 174 1.53 13.68 -5.46
C HIS A 174 1.80 13.98 -3.97
N GLN A 175 2.48 15.09 -3.69
CA GLN A 175 2.87 15.54 -2.36
C GLN A 175 1.75 16.27 -1.60
N ASP A 176 0.88 17.00 -2.30
CA ASP A 176 -0.22 17.76 -1.71
C ASP A 176 -1.40 16.89 -1.22
N ILE A 177 -1.37 15.59 -1.50
CA ILE A 177 -2.44 14.66 -1.12
C ILE A 177 -2.14 14.06 0.23
N TYR A 178 -2.97 14.45 1.20
CA TYR A 178 -2.94 13.91 2.55
C TYR A 178 -3.69 12.57 2.65
N LEU A 179 -3.45 11.85 3.74
CA LEU A 179 -4.05 10.54 4.00
C LEU A 179 -5.58 10.59 3.96
N GLU A 180 -6.21 11.56 4.63
CA GLU A 180 -7.67 11.70 4.67
C GLU A 180 -8.28 11.92 3.28
N GLU A 181 -7.68 12.77 2.46
CA GLU A 181 -8.13 12.99 1.09
C GLU A 181 -7.99 11.71 0.27
N TRP A 182 -6.85 11.02 0.38
CA TRP A 182 -6.61 9.77 -0.32
C TRP A 182 -7.63 8.69 0.06
N LEU A 183 -7.95 8.55 1.36
CA LEU A 183 -8.96 7.61 1.86
C LEU A 183 -10.38 8.00 1.43
N THR A 184 -10.69 9.29 1.37
CA THR A 184 -12.00 9.77 0.90
C THR A 184 -12.21 9.43 -0.59
N LEU A 185 -11.17 9.56 -1.40
CA LEU A 185 -11.20 9.19 -2.83
C LEU A 185 -11.45 7.69 -3.06
N LEU A 186 -11.17 6.82 -2.09
CA LEU A 186 -11.52 5.40 -2.19
C LEU A 186 -13.02 5.12 -2.05
N VAL A 187 -13.74 5.95 -1.29
CA VAL A 187 -15.15 5.72 -0.93
C VAL A 187 -16.09 6.10 -2.08
N GLY A 188 -15.71 7.09 -2.90
CA GLY A 188 -16.51 7.59 -4.03
C GLY A 188 -17.46 8.73 -3.66
#